data_AF-A0A9R0Q5P5-F1
#
_entry.id   AF-A0A9R0Q5P5-F1
#
_cell.length_a   1.000
_cell.length_b   1.000
_cell.length_c   1.000
_cell.angle_alpha   90.00
_cell.angle_beta   90.00
_cell.angle_gamma   90.00
#
_symmetry.space_group_name_H-M   'P 1'
#
loop_
_entity.id
_entity.type
_entity.pdbx_description
1 polymer ?
#
loop_
_entity_poly.entity_id
_entity_poly.type
_entity_poly.pdbx_seq_one_letter_code
_entity_poly.pdbx_strand_id
1 'polypeptide(L)'
;MHNLRSYTVPLHRYVAMMDLQERNERLFYKLLIDNVEELLPVVYTPVVGEACQKYGSIYRRPQGLYISLKDKGKVLEVLKNWPERSIQVIVVTDGERILGLGDLGCQGMGIPVGKLSLYTALGGVRPSACLPITIDVGTNNETLLNDEYYIGLRQRRATGEEYHELLQEFMNAVKQNYGEKVLVQFEDFANHNAFDLLAKYSKSHLVFNDDIQGTASVVLAGLLAALKMIGGGLVDQTYLFLGAGEAGTGIAELIALEMSKHTELPVDDCRKKIWLVDSKVGRSSHLRNCSKI
;
A
#
# COMPACT_ATOMS: atom_id res chain seq x y z
N MET A 1 -24.10 -14.05 3.50
CA MET A 1 -24.60 -12.88 4.25
C MET A 1 -25.19 -13.21 5.62
N HIS A 2 -26.19 -14.10 5.75
CA HIS A 2 -26.82 -14.39 7.06
C HIS A 2 -25.79 -14.70 8.19
N ASN A 3 -24.89 -15.67 7.97
CA ASN A 3 -23.83 -16.01 8.93
C ASN A 3 -22.86 -14.84 9.23
N LEU A 4 -22.58 -13.98 8.25
CA LEU A 4 -21.69 -12.83 8.48
C LEU A 4 -22.37 -11.79 9.37
N ARG A 5 -23.66 -11.54 9.15
CA ARG A 5 -24.45 -10.57 9.92
C ARG A 5 -24.70 -11.04 11.35
N SER A 6 -24.66 -12.34 11.64
CA SER A 6 -24.74 -12.86 13.01
C SER A 6 -23.48 -12.62 13.85
N TYR A 7 -22.32 -12.35 13.24
CA TYR A 7 -21.14 -11.93 13.99
C TYR A 7 -21.29 -10.48 14.43
N THR A 8 -21.10 -10.25 15.73
CA THR A 8 -21.15 -8.92 16.36
C THR A 8 -19.81 -8.19 16.33
N VAL A 9 -18.70 -8.93 16.32
CA VAL A 9 -17.33 -8.37 16.26
C VAL A 9 -16.88 -8.28 14.79
N PRO A 10 -16.47 -7.09 14.30
CA PRO A 10 -16.03 -6.92 12.91
C PRO A 10 -14.91 -7.87 12.50
N LEU A 11 -13.92 -8.09 13.38
CA LEU A 11 -12.82 -9.02 13.14
C LEU A 11 -13.28 -10.46 12.88
N HIS A 12 -14.36 -10.92 13.52
CA HIS A 12 -14.91 -12.25 13.24
C HIS A 12 -15.50 -12.34 11.83
N ARG A 13 -16.07 -11.24 11.32
CA ARG A 13 -16.52 -11.17 9.92
C ARG A 13 -15.34 -11.22 8.96
N TYR A 14 -14.23 -10.54 9.27
CA TYR A 14 -13.00 -10.61 8.50
C TYR A 14 -12.48 -12.04 8.43
N VAL A 15 -12.29 -12.71 9.57
CA VAL A 15 -11.81 -14.10 9.63
C VAL A 15 -12.73 -15.03 8.81
N ALA A 16 -14.06 -14.88 8.94
CA ALA A 16 -15.01 -15.67 8.16
C ALA A 16 -14.93 -15.41 6.64
N MET A 17 -14.63 -14.17 6.23
CA MET A 17 -14.42 -13.81 4.83
C MET A 17 -13.11 -14.39 4.27
N MET A 18 -12.02 -14.33 5.02
CA MET A 18 -10.74 -14.95 4.62
C MET A 18 -10.86 -16.47 4.52
N ASP A 19 -11.55 -17.11 5.48
CA ASP A 19 -11.85 -18.55 5.43
C ASP A 19 -12.71 -18.92 4.21
N LEU A 20 -13.60 -18.02 3.75
CA LEU A 20 -14.40 -18.22 2.55
C LEU A 20 -13.54 -18.08 1.29
N GLN A 21 -12.64 -17.10 1.22
CA GLN A 21 -11.71 -16.90 0.11
C GLN A 21 -10.90 -18.16 -0.16
N GLU A 22 -10.31 -18.73 0.89
CA GLU A 22 -9.47 -19.94 0.82
C GLU A 22 -10.25 -21.25 0.61
N ARG A 23 -11.58 -21.22 0.70
CA ARG A 23 -12.43 -22.41 0.51
C ARG A 23 -13.17 -22.39 -0.82
N ASN A 24 -13.65 -21.22 -1.23
CA ASN A 24 -14.38 -21.02 -2.49
C ASN A 24 -14.19 -19.58 -2.97
N GLU A 25 -13.08 -19.37 -3.68
CA GLU A 25 -12.65 -18.07 -4.22
C GLU A 25 -13.76 -17.39 -5.05
N ARG A 26 -14.46 -18.12 -5.92
CA ARG A 26 -15.52 -17.55 -6.75
C ARG A 26 -16.70 -17.06 -5.92
N LEU A 27 -17.10 -17.82 -4.91
CA LEU A 27 -18.18 -17.42 -4.00
C LEU A 27 -17.77 -16.22 -3.16
N PHE A 28 -16.53 -16.15 -2.69
CA PHE A 28 -15.98 -14.97 -2.01
C PHE A 28 -16.11 -13.71 -2.87
N TYR A 29 -15.62 -13.74 -4.11
CA TYR A 29 -15.69 -12.57 -5.00
C TYR A 29 -17.11 -12.22 -5.41
N LYS A 30 -17.97 -13.22 -5.71
CA LYS A 30 -19.38 -12.96 -6.04
C LYS A 30 -20.10 -12.27 -4.87
N LEU A 31 -19.87 -12.76 -3.65
CA LEU A 31 -20.43 -12.19 -2.43
C LEU A 31 -19.97 -10.75 -2.20
N LEU A 32 -18.66 -10.51 -2.37
CA LEU A 32 -18.05 -9.18 -2.20
C LEU A 32 -18.57 -8.18 -3.24
N ILE A 33 -18.66 -8.57 -4.51
CA ILE A 33 -19.19 -7.73 -5.60
C ILE A 33 -20.65 -7.36 -5.34
N ASP A 34 -21.49 -8.33 -5.00
CA ASP A 34 -22.93 -8.11 -4.80
C ASP A 34 -23.25 -7.27 -3.55
N ASN A 35 -22.33 -7.17 -2.59
CA ASN A 35 -22.54 -6.51 -1.29
C ASN A 35 -21.39 -5.57 -0.94
N VAL A 36 -20.82 -4.91 -1.95
CA VAL A 36 -19.56 -4.15 -1.81
C VAL A 36 -19.62 -3.10 -0.71
N GLU A 37 -20.71 -2.33 -0.60
CA GLU A 37 -20.83 -1.28 0.41
C GLU A 37 -20.80 -1.84 1.85
N GLU A 38 -21.41 -3.00 2.09
CA GLU A 38 -21.45 -3.64 3.42
C GLU A 38 -20.14 -4.37 3.74
N LEU A 39 -19.48 -4.95 2.74
CA LEU A 39 -18.33 -5.84 2.94
C LEU A 39 -16.97 -5.16 2.74
N LEU A 40 -16.90 -4.03 2.03
CA LEU A 40 -15.66 -3.27 1.88
C LEU A 40 -15.03 -2.90 3.23
N PRO A 41 -15.79 -2.41 4.24
CA PRO A 41 -15.22 -2.13 5.56
C PRO A 41 -14.78 -3.36 6.33
N VAL A 42 -15.21 -4.56 5.92
CA VAL A 42 -14.87 -5.84 6.54
C VAL A 42 -13.58 -6.40 5.96
N VAL A 43 -13.45 -6.46 4.63
CA VAL A 43 -12.27 -7.08 3.97
C VAL A 43 -11.13 -6.09 3.73
N TYR A 44 -11.40 -4.79 3.92
CA TYR A 44 -10.44 -3.71 3.77
C TYR A 44 -10.55 -2.74 4.96
N THR A 45 -10.26 -1.45 4.77
CA THR A 45 -10.25 -0.47 5.86
C THR A 45 -11.65 -0.22 6.45
N PRO A 46 -11.80 -0.16 7.78
CA PRO A 46 -10.74 -0.14 8.79
C PRO A 46 -10.35 -1.53 9.33
N VAL A 47 -11.17 -2.57 9.12
CA VAL A 47 -11.01 -3.87 9.82
C VAL A 47 -9.73 -4.61 9.43
N VAL A 48 -9.25 -4.46 8.20
CA VAL A 48 -7.96 -5.03 7.78
C VAL A 48 -6.79 -4.53 8.63
N GLY A 49 -6.86 -3.29 9.13
CA GLY A 49 -5.85 -2.75 10.04
C GLY A 49 -5.85 -3.46 11.40
N GLU A 50 -7.04 -3.70 11.96
CA GLU A 50 -7.18 -4.51 13.19
C GLU A 50 -6.71 -5.96 12.95
N ALA A 51 -7.01 -6.52 11.78
CA ALA A 51 -6.54 -7.84 11.39
C ALA A 51 -5.00 -7.90 11.34
N CYS A 52 -4.33 -6.88 10.78
CA CYS A 52 -2.87 -6.77 10.80
C CYS A 52 -2.31 -6.65 12.22
N GLN A 53 -2.96 -5.93 13.14
CA GLN A 53 -2.50 -5.86 14.53
C GLN A 53 -2.56 -7.23 15.23
N LYS A 54 -3.58 -8.03 14.91
CA LYS A 54 -3.85 -9.33 15.54
C LYS A 54 -3.43 -10.52 14.68
N TYR A 55 -2.69 -10.30 13.60
CA TYR A 55 -2.55 -11.27 12.50
C TYR A 55 -2.01 -12.62 12.98
N GLY A 56 -1.00 -12.62 13.84
CA GLY A 56 -0.45 -13.85 14.42
C GLY A 56 -1.48 -14.65 15.23
N SER A 57 -2.29 -13.97 16.04
CA SER A 57 -3.32 -14.62 16.87
C SER A 57 -4.53 -15.15 16.09
N ILE A 58 -4.83 -14.56 14.93
CA ILE A 58 -5.93 -14.98 14.06
C ILE A 58 -5.48 -15.82 12.86
N TYR A 59 -4.18 -16.13 12.77
CA TYR A 59 -3.60 -16.84 11.64
C TYR A 59 -4.23 -18.24 11.50
N ARG A 60 -4.72 -18.55 10.31
CA ARG A 60 -5.42 -19.79 9.99
C ARG A 60 -4.80 -20.46 8.77
N ARG A 61 -5.22 -20.05 7.59
CA ARG A 61 -4.67 -20.54 6.32
C ARG A 61 -3.68 -19.51 5.78
N PRO A 62 -2.49 -19.95 5.31
CA PRO A 62 -1.52 -19.03 4.73
C PRO A 62 -2.09 -18.36 3.47
N GLN A 63 -1.93 -17.05 3.37
CA GLN A 63 -2.23 -16.27 2.17
C GLN A 63 -1.00 -15.45 1.79
N GLY A 64 -0.74 -15.38 0.48
CA GLY A 64 0.41 -14.67 -0.06
C GLY A 64 1.74 -15.40 0.14
N LEU A 65 2.82 -14.70 -0.21
CA LEU A 65 4.18 -15.20 -0.19
C LEU A 65 5.05 -14.32 0.71
N TYR A 66 5.81 -14.95 1.60
CA TYR A 66 6.71 -14.27 2.52
C TYR A 66 8.15 -14.44 2.03
N ILE A 67 8.88 -13.33 1.95
CA ILE A 67 10.31 -13.32 1.61
C ILE A 67 11.02 -12.59 2.73
N SER A 68 11.99 -13.22 3.37
CA SER A 68 12.67 -12.67 4.54
C SER A 68 14.16 -12.42 4.28
N LEU A 69 14.83 -11.78 5.24
CA LEU A 69 16.30 -11.66 5.22
C LEU A 69 17.01 -13.03 5.16
N LYS A 70 16.37 -14.10 5.64
CA LYS A 70 16.94 -15.46 5.59
C LYS A 70 16.92 -16.06 4.18
N ASP A 71 16.16 -15.45 3.27
CA ASP A 71 16.00 -15.90 1.89
C ASP A 71 16.93 -15.16 0.92
N LYS A 72 17.77 -14.26 1.42
CA LYS A 72 18.78 -13.54 0.64
C LYS A 72 19.68 -14.53 -0.12
N GLY A 73 19.86 -14.29 -1.40
CA GLY A 73 20.53 -15.16 -2.37
C GLY A 73 19.65 -16.26 -2.96
N LYS A 74 18.39 -16.40 -2.51
CA LYS A 74 17.45 -17.46 -2.90
C LYS A 74 16.04 -16.93 -3.19
N VAL A 75 15.86 -15.62 -3.36
CA VAL A 75 14.52 -15.04 -3.54
C VAL A 75 13.80 -15.63 -4.76
N LEU A 76 14.53 -15.89 -5.86
CA LEU A 76 13.97 -16.55 -7.04
C LEU A 76 13.45 -17.96 -6.74
N GLU A 77 14.10 -18.71 -5.85
CA GLU A 77 13.64 -20.05 -5.45
C GLU A 77 12.34 -19.96 -4.65
N VAL A 78 12.24 -18.98 -3.76
CA VAL A 78 11.00 -18.71 -3.01
C VAL A 78 9.86 -18.35 -3.96
N LEU A 79 10.09 -17.47 -4.94
CA LEU A 79 9.07 -17.13 -5.95
C LEU A 79 8.60 -18.35 -6.75
N LYS A 80 9.49 -19.31 -7.05
CA LYS A 80 9.15 -20.53 -7.79
C LYS A 80 8.24 -21.50 -7.01
N ASN A 81 8.17 -21.37 -5.68
CA ASN A 81 7.23 -22.15 -4.87
C ASN A 81 5.78 -21.69 -5.02
N TRP A 82 5.54 -20.46 -5.51
CA TRP A 82 4.18 -19.99 -5.80
C TRP A 82 3.56 -20.82 -6.94
N PRO A 83 2.35 -21.38 -6.77
CA PRO A 83 1.79 -22.34 -7.73
C PRO A 83 1.43 -21.71 -9.08
N GLU A 84 1.03 -20.43 -9.07
CA GLU A 84 0.64 -19.72 -10.29
C GLU A 84 1.87 -19.19 -11.03
N ARG A 85 1.91 -19.43 -12.35
CA ARG A 85 3.05 -19.05 -13.20
C ARG A 85 2.86 -17.74 -13.95
N SER A 86 1.61 -17.32 -14.14
CA SER A 86 1.25 -16.14 -14.93
C SER A 86 0.79 -14.99 -14.05
N ILE A 87 1.66 -14.53 -13.17
CA ILE A 87 1.41 -13.36 -12.31
C ILE A 87 1.46 -12.08 -13.15
N GLN A 88 0.50 -11.20 -12.91
CA GLN A 88 0.36 -9.91 -13.58
C GLN A 88 0.38 -8.74 -12.61
N VAL A 89 -0.08 -8.94 -11.36
CA VAL A 89 -0.11 -7.90 -10.32
C VAL A 89 0.47 -8.46 -9.03
N ILE A 90 1.51 -7.81 -8.53
CA ILE A 90 2.07 -8.02 -7.20
C ILE A 90 1.73 -6.79 -6.36
N VAL A 91 1.21 -7.01 -5.16
CA VAL A 91 1.18 -5.98 -4.11
C VAL A 91 2.17 -6.41 -3.05
N VAL A 92 3.14 -5.55 -2.75
CA VAL A 92 4.23 -5.84 -1.81
C VAL A 92 4.30 -4.78 -0.73
N THR A 93 4.53 -5.22 0.50
CA THR A 93 4.78 -4.37 1.66
C THR A 93 5.95 -4.91 2.48
N ASP A 94 6.61 -4.06 3.26
CA ASP A 94 7.49 -4.48 4.37
C ASP A 94 6.86 -4.28 5.75
N GLY A 95 5.62 -3.79 5.78
CA GLY A 95 4.82 -3.55 6.97
C GLY A 95 5.34 -2.47 7.92
N GLU A 96 6.22 -1.57 7.47
CA GLU A 96 6.80 -0.53 8.33
C GLU A 96 5.78 0.58 8.66
N ARG A 97 4.83 0.85 7.77
CA ARG A 97 3.85 1.93 7.94
C ARG A 97 2.45 1.47 7.53
N ILE A 98 1.91 0.47 8.23
CA ILE A 98 0.56 -0.03 7.95
C ILE A 98 -0.47 1.03 8.32
N LEU A 99 -1.10 1.66 7.32
CA LEU A 99 -2.09 2.72 7.50
C LEU A 99 -1.57 3.83 8.46
N GLY A 100 -2.34 4.15 9.50
CA GLY A 100 -1.93 5.00 10.62
C GLY A 100 -1.51 4.23 11.87
N LEU A 101 -1.27 2.91 11.75
CA LEU A 101 -0.99 2.00 12.87
C LEU A 101 0.51 1.79 13.10
N GLY A 102 1.35 2.20 12.14
CA GLY A 102 2.80 2.13 12.24
C GLY A 102 3.36 0.77 11.85
N ASP A 103 4.48 0.40 12.46
CA ASP A 103 5.22 -0.82 12.13
C ASP A 103 4.51 -2.06 12.67
N LEU A 104 4.02 -2.92 11.78
CA LEU A 104 3.44 -4.22 12.11
C LEU A 104 4.24 -5.39 11.53
N GLY A 105 5.43 -5.12 10.95
CA GLY A 105 6.34 -6.13 10.41
C GLY A 105 5.66 -7.12 9.47
N CYS A 106 5.95 -8.40 9.68
CA CYS A 106 5.40 -9.50 8.88
C CYS A 106 3.87 -9.62 8.96
N GLN A 107 3.23 -9.04 9.99
CA GLN A 107 1.77 -9.03 10.11
C GLN A 107 1.09 -8.04 9.14
N GLY A 108 1.88 -7.23 8.42
CA GLY A 108 1.40 -6.36 7.35
C GLY A 108 0.77 -7.08 6.15
N MET A 109 0.96 -8.42 6.02
CA MET A 109 0.45 -9.22 4.89
C MET A 109 -1.06 -9.04 4.63
N GLY A 110 -1.85 -8.74 5.66
CA GLY A 110 -3.28 -8.46 5.50
C GLY A 110 -3.57 -7.35 4.50
N ILE A 111 -2.68 -6.36 4.34
CA ILE A 111 -2.85 -5.25 3.40
C ILE A 111 -2.71 -5.71 1.94
N PRO A 112 -1.61 -6.33 1.49
CA PRO A 112 -1.53 -6.90 0.14
C PRO A 112 -2.68 -7.84 -0.21
N VAL A 113 -3.10 -8.70 0.72
CA VAL A 113 -4.23 -9.63 0.52
C VAL A 113 -5.54 -8.86 0.32
N GLY A 114 -5.80 -7.86 1.17
CA GLY A 114 -6.98 -6.98 1.05
C GLY A 114 -6.97 -6.20 -0.27
N LYS A 115 -5.86 -5.56 -0.62
CA LYS A 115 -5.70 -4.82 -1.88
C LYS A 115 -5.99 -5.68 -3.10
N LEU A 116 -5.37 -6.86 -3.18
CA LEU A 116 -5.57 -7.76 -4.32
C LEU A 116 -7.01 -8.30 -4.39
N SER A 117 -7.68 -8.44 -3.25
CA SER A 117 -9.11 -8.74 -3.24
C SER A 117 -9.94 -7.62 -3.89
N LEU A 118 -9.55 -6.36 -3.73
CA LEU A 118 -10.19 -5.23 -4.41
C LEU A 118 -9.82 -5.13 -5.89
N TYR A 119 -8.58 -5.47 -6.27
CA TYR A 119 -8.19 -5.58 -7.68
C TYR A 119 -9.12 -6.52 -8.45
N THR A 120 -9.48 -7.65 -7.84
CA THR A 120 -10.42 -8.59 -8.45
C THR A 120 -11.86 -8.11 -8.37
N ALA A 121 -12.34 -7.73 -7.18
CA ALA A 121 -13.75 -7.39 -6.99
C ALA A 121 -14.16 -6.09 -7.71
N LEU A 122 -13.29 -5.08 -7.74
CA LEU A 122 -13.59 -3.76 -8.29
C LEU A 122 -12.97 -3.57 -9.69
N GLY A 123 -11.75 -4.11 -9.89
CA GLY A 123 -11.00 -3.95 -11.15
C GLY A 123 -11.13 -5.11 -12.13
N GLY A 124 -11.76 -6.22 -11.74
CA GLY A 124 -11.92 -7.41 -12.60
C GLY A 124 -10.62 -8.15 -12.91
N VAL A 125 -9.53 -7.89 -12.17
CA VAL A 125 -8.27 -8.61 -12.33
C VAL A 125 -8.43 -10.03 -11.85
N ARG A 126 -7.96 -11.01 -12.64
CA ARG A 126 -8.06 -12.42 -12.27
C ARG A 126 -7.27 -12.69 -10.98
N PRO A 127 -7.86 -13.32 -9.96
CA PRO A 127 -7.18 -13.54 -8.69
C PRO A 127 -5.98 -14.49 -8.82
N SER A 128 -6.02 -15.46 -9.72
CA SER A 128 -4.87 -16.33 -10.04
C SER A 128 -3.68 -15.59 -10.69
N ALA A 129 -3.87 -14.34 -11.13
CA ALA A 129 -2.82 -13.47 -11.63
C ALA A 129 -2.30 -12.48 -10.58
N CYS A 130 -2.80 -12.57 -9.35
CA CYS A 130 -2.46 -11.70 -8.23
C CYS A 130 -1.52 -12.44 -7.26
N LEU A 131 -0.51 -11.74 -6.76
CA LEU A 131 0.44 -12.29 -5.80
C LEU A 131 0.68 -11.28 -4.65
N PRO A 132 0.11 -11.53 -3.46
CA PRO A 132 0.40 -10.74 -2.27
C PRO A 132 1.77 -11.11 -1.71
N ILE A 133 2.61 -10.13 -1.43
CA ILE A 133 3.96 -10.35 -0.88
C ILE A 133 4.20 -9.51 0.36
N THR A 134 4.83 -10.10 1.36
CA THR A 134 5.44 -9.36 2.48
C THR A 134 6.94 -9.62 2.51
N ILE A 135 7.72 -8.55 2.53
CA ILE A 135 9.18 -8.59 2.71
C ILE A 135 9.48 -8.41 4.19
N ASP A 136 9.87 -9.50 4.88
CA ASP A 136 10.15 -9.48 6.31
C ASP A 136 11.64 -9.22 6.59
N VAL A 137 11.94 -7.97 6.91
CA VAL A 137 13.28 -7.52 7.32
C VAL A 137 13.40 -7.34 8.84
N GLY A 138 12.45 -7.87 9.61
CA GLY A 138 12.29 -7.61 11.04
C GLY A 138 11.25 -6.51 11.31
N THR A 139 11.10 -6.14 12.58
CA THR A 139 10.18 -5.08 13.02
C THR A 139 10.78 -4.28 14.17
N ASN A 140 10.50 -2.98 14.21
CA ASN A 140 10.85 -2.11 15.31
C ASN A 140 9.74 -2.02 16.38
N ASN A 141 8.64 -2.76 16.19
CA ASN A 141 7.55 -2.83 17.14
C ASN A 141 7.89 -3.78 18.30
N GLU A 142 8.26 -3.20 19.44
CA GLU A 142 8.58 -3.95 20.67
C GLU A 142 7.43 -4.82 21.16
N THR A 143 6.18 -4.41 20.95
CA THR A 143 5.04 -5.25 21.34
C THR A 143 5.04 -6.56 20.56
N LEU A 144 5.29 -6.50 19.25
CA LEU A 144 5.35 -7.69 18.39
C LEU A 144 6.59 -8.54 18.63
N LEU A 145 7.75 -7.93 18.92
CA LEU A 145 8.96 -8.69 19.26
C LEU A 145 8.76 -9.57 20.50
N ASN A 146 7.97 -9.08 21.47
CA ASN A 146 7.65 -9.76 22.72
C ASN A 146 6.37 -10.62 22.66
N ASP A 147 5.60 -10.59 21.56
CA ASP A 147 4.36 -11.35 21.40
C ASP A 147 4.64 -12.80 20.97
N GLU A 148 4.25 -13.79 21.76
CA GLU A 148 4.43 -15.23 21.45
C GLU A 148 3.81 -15.65 20.11
N TYR A 149 2.78 -14.96 19.63
CA TYR A 149 2.09 -15.26 18.38
C TYR A 149 2.65 -14.52 17.16
N TYR A 150 3.64 -13.64 17.34
CA TYR A 150 4.26 -12.94 16.21
C TYR A 150 4.87 -13.93 15.21
N ILE A 151 4.47 -13.80 13.94
CA ILE A 151 4.80 -14.73 12.85
C ILE A 151 6.08 -14.36 12.08
N GLY A 152 6.63 -13.17 12.31
CA GLY A 152 7.80 -12.67 11.58
C GLY A 152 9.13 -12.94 12.26
N LEU A 153 10.19 -12.41 11.66
CA LEU A 153 11.53 -12.41 12.23
C LEU A 153 11.56 -11.60 13.53
N ARG A 154 11.87 -12.27 14.64
CA ARG A 154 12.02 -11.67 15.99
C ARG A 154 13.35 -10.93 16.12
N GLN A 155 13.51 -9.89 15.30
CA GLN A 155 14.66 -9.00 15.28
C GLN A 155 14.23 -7.59 14.86
N ARG A 156 15.06 -6.60 15.19
CA ARG A 156 14.89 -5.23 14.68
C ARG A 156 15.03 -5.18 13.17
N ARG A 157 14.43 -4.15 12.54
CA ARG A 157 14.52 -3.97 11.09
C ARG A 157 15.96 -3.86 10.63
N ALA A 158 16.33 -4.60 9.59
CA ALA A 158 17.54 -4.31 8.84
C ALA A 158 17.42 -2.93 8.18
N THR A 159 18.54 -2.23 8.08
CA THR A 159 18.62 -0.88 7.49
C THR A 159 19.84 -0.78 6.58
N GLY A 160 19.93 0.29 5.78
CA GLY A 160 21.08 0.52 4.92
C GLY A 160 21.26 -0.59 3.88
N GLU A 161 22.51 -0.96 3.60
CA GLU A 161 22.88 -1.85 2.50
C GLU A 161 22.14 -3.20 2.54
N GLU A 162 22.01 -3.84 3.70
CA GLU A 162 21.37 -5.14 3.83
C GLU A 162 19.90 -5.14 3.34
N TYR A 163 19.15 -4.11 3.71
CA TYR A 163 17.77 -3.91 3.26
C TYR A 163 17.69 -3.69 1.73
N HIS A 164 18.56 -2.84 1.21
CA HIS A 164 18.58 -2.48 -0.21
C HIS A 164 19.00 -3.66 -1.09
N GLU A 165 19.93 -4.50 -0.63
CA GLU A 165 20.36 -5.70 -1.34
C GLU A 165 19.22 -6.71 -1.47
N LEU A 166 18.45 -6.95 -0.41
CA LEU A 166 17.28 -7.84 -0.47
C LEU A 166 16.21 -7.31 -1.42
N LEU A 167 15.86 -6.02 -1.35
CA LEU A 167 14.87 -5.45 -2.27
C LEU A 167 15.34 -5.43 -3.72
N GLN A 168 16.63 -5.22 -3.96
CA GLN A 168 17.20 -5.32 -5.30
C GLN A 168 17.15 -6.75 -5.83
N GLU A 169 17.50 -7.73 -5.00
CA GLU A 169 17.35 -9.14 -5.36
C GLU A 169 15.89 -9.48 -5.66
N PHE A 170 14.95 -9.04 -4.82
CA PHE A 170 13.52 -9.23 -5.02
C PHE A 170 13.04 -8.67 -6.37
N MET A 171 13.32 -7.40 -6.65
CA MET A 171 12.87 -6.77 -7.90
C MET A 171 13.47 -7.48 -9.13
N ASN A 172 14.75 -7.84 -9.08
CA ASN A 172 15.40 -8.60 -10.14
C ASN A 172 14.78 -9.99 -10.32
N ALA A 173 14.51 -10.70 -9.22
CA ALA A 173 13.90 -12.02 -9.23
C ALA A 173 12.45 -11.98 -9.77
N VAL A 174 11.67 -10.96 -9.41
CA VAL A 174 10.31 -10.73 -9.94
C VAL A 174 10.35 -10.54 -11.45
N LYS A 175 11.21 -9.65 -11.95
CA LYS A 175 11.39 -9.43 -13.39
C LYS A 175 11.86 -10.69 -14.11
N GLN A 176 12.82 -11.42 -13.53
CA GLN A 176 13.33 -12.66 -14.10
C GLN A 176 12.25 -13.74 -14.18
N ASN A 177 11.38 -13.85 -13.17
CA ASN A 177 10.39 -14.93 -13.08
C ASN A 177 9.09 -14.63 -13.84
N TYR A 178 8.63 -13.37 -13.83
CA TYR A 178 7.31 -12.96 -14.36
C TYR A 178 7.40 -12.02 -15.57
N GLY A 179 8.59 -11.53 -15.92
CA GLY A 179 8.85 -10.71 -17.10
C GLY A 179 8.61 -9.21 -16.90
N GLU A 180 8.86 -8.42 -17.95
CA GLU A 180 8.87 -6.95 -17.92
C GLU A 180 7.50 -6.29 -17.68
N LYS A 181 6.40 -7.04 -17.88
CA LYS A 181 5.03 -6.51 -17.85
C LYS A 181 4.32 -6.73 -16.51
N VAL A 182 4.96 -7.41 -15.56
CA VAL A 182 4.37 -7.60 -14.23
C VAL A 182 4.29 -6.25 -13.52
N LEU A 183 3.10 -5.91 -13.01
CA LEU A 183 2.89 -4.73 -12.19
C LEU A 183 3.36 -5.03 -10.77
N VAL A 184 4.23 -4.19 -10.22
CA VAL A 184 4.62 -4.24 -8.80
C VAL A 184 4.12 -2.98 -8.10
N GLN A 185 3.11 -3.16 -7.27
CA GLN A 185 2.58 -2.12 -6.38
C GLN A 185 3.31 -2.14 -5.05
N PHE A 186 3.93 -1.04 -4.67
CA PHE A 186 4.44 -0.82 -3.32
C PHE A 186 3.33 -0.28 -2.43
N GLU A 187 3.22 -0.83 -1.22
CA GLU A 187 2.18 -0.47 -0.26
C GLU A 187 2.73 -0.40 1.17
N ASP A 188 2.34 0.63 1.93
CA ASP A 188 2.58 0.75 3.37
C ASP A 188 4.07 0.64 3.80
N PHE A 189 4.98 1.11 2.93
CA PHE A 189 6.39 1.34 3.27
C PHE A 189 6.53 2.64 4.07
N ALA A 190 7.60 2.80 4.87
CA ALA A 190 7.88 4.11 5.46
C ALA A 190 8.27 5.14 4.40
N ASN A 191 7.91 6.42 4.65
CA ASN A 191 8.08 7.54 3.71
C ASN A 191 9.41 7.52 2.93
N HIS A 192 10.55 7.41 3.63
CA HIS A 192 11.87 7.46 2.99
C HIS A 192 12.07 6.32 1.98
N ASN A 193 11.77 5.08 2.40
CA ASN A 193 11.84 3.90 1.55
C ASN A 193 10.86 3.99 0.38
N ALA A 194 9.62 4.43 0.62
CA ALA A 194 8.60 4.55 -0.42
C ALA A 194 9.05 5.44 -1.59
N PHE A 195 9.60 6.62 -1.29
CA PHE A 195 10.13 7.53 -2.32
C PHE A 195 11.35 6.97 -3.04
N ASP A 196 12.32 6.42 -2.30
CA ASP A 196 13.55 5.89 -2.88
C ASP A 196 13.28 4.69 -3.80
N LEU A 197 12.39 3.78 -3.38
CA LEU A 197 11.97 2.63 -4.18
C LEU A 197 11.24 3.05 -5.44
N LEU A 198 10.28 3.96 -5.33
CA LEU A 198 9.54 4.46 -6.49
C LEU A 198 10.49 5.14 -7.48
N ALA A 199 11.38 6.03 -7.01
CA ALA A 199 12.33 6.73 -7.86
C ALA A 199 13.35 5.80 -8.54
N LYS A 200 13.83 4.77 -7.83
CA LYS A 200 14.79 3.79 -8.34
C LYS A 200 14.16 2.86 -9.36
N TYR A 201 13.01 2.25 -9.04
CA TYR A 201 12.44 1.17 -9.84
C TYR A 201 11.51 1.64 -10.96
N SER A 202 10.97 2.86 -10.93
CA SER A 202 10.17 3.40 -12.04
C SER A 202 10.92 3.49 -13.37
N LYS A 203 12.26 3.50 -13.34
CA LYS A 203 13.11 3.52 -14.54
C LYS A 203 13.31 2.14 -15.17
N SER A 204 13.02 1.08 -14.43
CA SER A 204 13.39 -0.29 -14.81
C SER A 204 12.24 -1.28 -14.72
N HIS A 205 11.17 -1.01 -13.99
CA HIS A 205 10.05 -1.91 -13.78
C HIS A 205 8.73 -1.16 -13.95
N LEU A 206 7.66 -1.90 -14.27
CA LEU A 206 6.31 -1.38 -14.17
C LEU A 206 5.91 -1.35 -12.70
N VAL A 207 6.17 -0.22 -12.04
CA VAL A 207 5.87 0.00 -10.63
C VAL A 207 4.91 1.14 -10.42
N PHE A 208 4.16 1.08 -9.32
CA PHE A 208 3.50 2.24 -8.76
C PHE A 208 3.43 2.11 -7.24
N ASN A 209 3.22 3.22 -6.53
CA ASN A 209 2.96 3.24 -5.10
C ASN A 209 1.59 3.88 -4.85
N ASP A 210 0.67 3.17 -4.21
CA ASP A 210 -0.72 3.63 -4.03
C ASP A 210 -0.83 4.76 -2.99
N ASP A 211 -0.02 4.71 -1.93
CA ASP A 211 0.05 5.73 -0.88
C ASP A 211 0.48 7.10 -1.42
N ILE A 212 1.38 7.12 -2.40
CA ILE A 212 1.87 8.33 -3.06
C ILE A 212 0.97 8.68 -4.27
N GLN A 213 0.90 7.80 -5.26
CA GLN A 213 0.33 8.10 -6.58
C GLN A 213 -1.17 7.86 -6.64
N GLY A 214 -1.66 6.78 -6.02
CA GLY A 214 -3.09 6.48 -5.97
C GLY A 214 -3.86 7.50 -5.15
N THR A 215 -3.35 7.84 -3.97
CA THR A 215 -3.91 8.89 -3.11
C THR A 215 -3.90 10.26 -3.80
N ALA A 216 -2.82 10.60 -4.51
CA ALA A 216 -2.77 11.82 -5.31
C ALA A 216 -3.88 11.85 -6.38
N SER A 217 -4.05 10.74 -7.10
CA SER A 217 -5.04 10.63 -8.18
C SER A 217 -6.48 10.80 -7.69
N VAL A 218 -6.87 10.10 -6.63
CA VAL A 218 -8.25 10.17 -6.10
C VAL A 218 -8.56 11.54 -5.50
N VAL A 219 -7.59 12.19 -4.84
CA VAL A 219 -7.78 13.54 -4.29
C VAL A 219 -7.89 14.59 -5.39
N LEU A 220 -7.06 14.51 -6.44
CA LEU A 220 -7.19 15.40 -7.60
C LEU A 220 -8.55 15.23 -8.28
N ALA A 221 -9.03 13.99 -8.45
CA ALA A 221 -10.36 13.72 -9.00
C ALA A 221 -11.47 14.37 -8.14
N GLY A 222 -11.35 14.29 -6.81
CA GLY A 222 -12.26 14.96 -5.88
C GLY A 222 -12.24 16.49 -6.00
N LEU A 223 -11.04 17.09 -6.13
CA LEU A 223 -10.89 18.54 -6.33
C LEU A 223 -11.51 19.00 -7.66
N LEU A 224 -11.28 18.27 -8.75
CA LEU A 224 -11.88 18.57 -10.05
C LEU A 224 -13.41 18.47 -10.01
N ALA A 225 -13.95 17.46 -9.32
CA ALA A 225 -15.39 17.33 -9.11
C ALA A 225 -15.96 18.49 -8.28
N ALA A 226 -15.26 18.91 -7.21
CA ALA A 226 -15.66 20.04 -6.38
C ALA A 226 -15.66 21.36 -7.18
N LEU A 227 -14.61 21.62 -7.97
CA LEU A 227 -14.50 22.81 -8.82
C LEU A 227 -15.58 22.85 -9.90
N LYS A 228 -15.98 21.69 -10.45
CA LYS A 228 -17.14 21.61 -11.36
C LYS A 228 -18.45 22.03 -10.69
N MET A 229 -18.59 21.82 -9.39
CA MET A 229 -19.77 22.18 -8.61
C MET A 229 -19.80 23.66 -8.21
N ILE A 230 -18.65 24.21 -7.78
CA ILE A 230 -18.58 25.58 -7.23
C ILE A 230 -18.09 26.64 -8.22
N GLY A 231 -17.56 26.23 -9.38
CA GLY A 231 -16.93 27.11 -10.37
C GLY A 231 -15.46 27.42 -10.07
N GLY A 232 -14.76 27.97 -11.06
CA GLY A 232 -13.32 28.25 -11.00
C GLY A 232 -12.45 27.07 -11.43
N GLY A 233 -11.14 27.31 -11.51
CA GLY A 233 -10.12 26.32 -11.88
C GLY A 233 -9.14 26.03 -10.75
N LEU A 234 -8.31 25.00 -10.95
CA LEU A 234 -7.26 24.63 -9.99
C LEU A 234 -6.29 25.78 -9.73
N VAL A 235 -6.00 26.57 -10.77
CA VAL A 235 -5.07 27.70 -10.68
C VAL A 235 -5.62 28.89 -9.92
N ASP A 236 -6.92 28.96 -9.66
CA ASP A 236 -7.52 30.05 -8.89
C ASP A 236 -7.39 29.81 -7.38
N GLN A 237 -7.06 28.58 -6.98
CA GLN A 237 -7.06 28.16 -5.58
C GLN A 237 -5.69 28.36 -4.91
N THR A 238 -5.70 28.38 -3.57
CA THR A 238 -4.50 28.24 -2.73
C THR A 238 -4.67 27.03 -1.83
N TYR A 239 -3.69 26.14 -1.83
CA TYR A 239 -3.78 24.83 -1.19
C TYR A 239 -2.94 24.79 0.08
N LEU A 240 -3.51 24.27 1.17
CA LEU A 240 -2.82 24.05 2.43
C LEU A 240 -3.01 22.61 2.89
N PHE A 241 -1.90 21.91 3.11
CA PHE A 241 -1.86 20.54 3.59
C PHE A 241 -1.38 20.49 5.04
N LEU A 242 -2.12 19.77 5.88
CA LEU A 242 -1.65 19.35 7.19
C LEU A 242 -1.10 17.92 7.09
N GLY A 243 0.22 17.81 7.03
CA GLY A 243 0.95 16.57 6.75
C GLY A 243 1.82 16.70 5.50
N ALA A 244 3.11 16.42 5.63
CA ALA A 244 4.11 16.45 4.55
C ALA A 244 4.80 15.08 4.35
N GLY A 245 4.02 13.99 4.49
CA GLY A 245 4.45 12.62 4.17
C GLY A 245 4.01 12.22 2.75
N GLU A 246 4.06 10.91 2.46
CA GLU A 246 3.78 10.32 1.15
C GLU A 246 2.56 10.89 0.44
N ALA A 247 1.40 10.82 1.10
CA ALA A 247 0.14 11.34 0.54
C ALA A 247 0.20 12.86 0.31
N GLY A 248 0.64 13.63 1.31
CA GLY A 248 0.63 15.10 1.23
C GLY A 248 1.49 15.64 0.09
N THR A 249 2.71 15.14 -0.06
CA THR A 249 3.61 15.57 -1.14
C THR A 249 3.18 14.99 -2.49
N GLY A 250 2.69 13.74 -2.54
CA GLY A 250 2.15 13.15 -3.76
C GLY A 250 0.97 13.93 -4.33
N ILE A 251 -0.01 14.27 -3.48
CA ILE A 251 -1.16 15.09 -3.88
C ILE A 251 -0.71 16.48 -4.34
N ALA A 252 0.15 17.15 -3.57
CA ALA A 252 0.66 18.48 -3.90
C ALA A 252 1.33 18.51 -5.28
N GLU A 253 2.17 17.53 -5.58
CA GLU A 253 2.87 17.44 -6.86
C GLU A 253 1.92 17.18 -8.02
N LEU A 254 0.94 16.30 -7.85
CA LEU A 254 -0.03 16.01 -8.91
C LEU A 254 -0.95 17.22 -9.19
N ILE A 255 -1.33 17.99 -8.16
CA ILE A 255 -2.04 19.26 -8.33
C ILE A 255 -1.18 20.25 -9.11
N ALA A 256 0.10 20.41 -8.75
CA ALA A 256 1.02 21.30 -9.45
C ALA A 256 1.20 20.91 -10.93
N LEU A 257 1.34 19.62 -11.21
CA LEU A 257 1.46 19.10 -12.57
C LEU A 257 0.20 19.37 -13.40
N GLU A 258 -0.98 19.16 -12.81
CA GLU A 258 -2.24 19.43 -13.51
C GLU A 258 -2.42 20.93 -13.77
N MET A 259 -2.12 21.80 -12.80
CA MET A 259 -2.11 23.26 -13.00
C MET A 259 -1.17 23.67 -14.14
N SER A 260 0.03 23.08 -14.20
CA SER A 260 1.01 23.35 -15.25
C SER A 260 0.49 22.97 -16.64
N LYS A 261 -0.18 21.82 -16.77
CA LYS A 261 -0.79 21.39 -18.03
C LYS A 261 -1.90 22.32 -18.53
N HIS A 262 -2.71 22.89 -17.64
CA HIS A 262 -3.81 23.80 -18.03
C HIS A 262 -3.36 25.24 -18.31
N THR A 263 -2.23 25.68 -17.75
CA THR A 263 -1.77 27.08 -17.86
C THR A 263 -0.52 27.29 -18.69
N GLU A 264 0.14 26.21 -19.13
CA GLU A 264 1.45 26.25 -19.78
C GLU A 264 2.56 26.88 -18.91
N LEU A 265 2.29 27.14 -17.63
CA LEU A 265 3.29 27.61 -16.68
C LEU A 265 4.22 26.46 -16.27
N PRO A 266 5.51 26.72 -16.01
CA PRO A 266 6.39 25.74 -15.39
C PRO A 266 5.81 25.19 -14.08
N VAL A 267 6.00 23.90 -13.82
CA VAL A 267 5.49 23.24 -12.59
C VAL A 267 5.96 23.93 -11.31
N ASP A 268 7.19 24.48 -11.31
CA ASP A 268 7.74 25.24 -10.18
C ASP A 268 6.93 26.49 -9.84
N ASP A 269 6.35 27.14 -10.84
CA ASP A 269 5.48 28.29 -10.62
C ASP A 269 4.12 27.87 -10.06
N CYS A 270 3.61 26.71 -10.50
CA CYS A 270 2.37 26.11 -9.99
C CYS A 270 2.51 25.71 -8.51
N ARG A 271 3.68 25.21 -8.10
CA ARG A 271 3.99 24.85 -6.70
C ARG A 271 3.89 26.05 -5.74
N LYS A 272 4.04 27.30 -6.22
CA LYS A 272 3.99 28.51 -5.39
C LYS A 272 2.66 28.70 -4.66
N LYS A 273 1.57 28.09 -5.15
CA LYS A 273 0.23 28.15 -4.55
C LYS A 273 -0.05 27.03 -3.54
N ILE A 274 0.91 26.15 -3.30
CA ILE A 274 0.75 24.95 -2.46
C ILE A 274 1.66 25.02 -1.24
N TRP A 275 1.08 24.81 -0.08
CA TRP A 275 1.75 24.91 1.22
C TRP A 275 1.56 23.62 2.01
N LEU A 276 2.64 23.15 2.65
CA LEU A 276 2.62 21.95 3.49
C LEU A 276 3.11 22.26 4.90
N VAL A 277 2.49 21.62 5.90
CA VAL A 277 2.84 21.71 7.32
C VAL A 277 3.19 20.31 7.85
N ASP A 278 4.33 20.16 8.52
CA ASP A 278 4.77 18.90 9.15
C ASP A 278 4.62 18.93 10.68
N SER A 279 5.03 17.86 11.38
CA SER A 279 4.90 17.75 12.84
C SER A 279 5.80 18.68 13.67
N LYS A 280 6.68 19.47 13.05
CA LYS A 280 7.66 20.34 13.76
C LYS A 280 7.13 21.74 14.10
N VAL A 281 5.81 21.92 14.18
CA VAL A 281 5.16 23.21 14.49
C VAL A 281 5.62 23.73 15.87
N GLY A 282 6.49 24.76 15.90
CA GLY A 282 7.00 25.43 17.11
C GLY A 282 8.32 26.24 16.99
N ARG A 283 9.06 26.17 15.88
CA ARG A 283 10.32 26.91 15.55
C ARG A 283 10.24 27.71 14.23
N SER A 284 9.76 28.96 14.28
CA SER A 284 9.93 30.11 13.36
C SER A 284 9.93 29.98 11.80
N SER A 285 9.76 28.81 11.15
CA SER A 285 9.61 28.72 9.67
C SER A 285 8.92 27.42 9.19
N HIS A 286 7.59 27.33 9.31
CA HIS A 286 6.85 26.07 9.12
C HIS A 286 5.95 25.96 7.90
N LEU A 287 5.62 27.09 7.27
CA LEU A 287 4.89 27.06 6.02
C LEU A 287 5.91 26.80 4.90
N ARG A 288 6.08 25.53 4.52
CA ARG A 288 6.95 25.20 3.39
C ARG A 288 6.13 25.30 2.13
N ASN A 289 6.57 26.18 1.24
CA ASN A 289 6.06 26.20 -0.12
C ASN A 289 6.50 24.90 -0.80
N CYS A 290 5.62 24.26 -1.56
CA CYS A 290 5.92 23.03 -2.28
C CYS A 290 7.15 23.17 -3.20
N SER A 291 7.46 24.38 -3.67
CA SER A 291 8.69 24.66 -4.46
C SER A 291 10.01 24.48 -3.70
N LYS A 292 9.96 24.27 -2.37
CA LYS A 292 11.13 24.13 -1.48
C LYS A 292 11.23 22.75 -0.82
N ILE A 293 10.39 21.79 -1.22
CA ILE A 293 10.36 20.41 -0.74
C ILE A 293 10.79 19.51 -1.88
#